data_AF-A0A7Y2EJF9-F1
#
_entry.id   AF-A0A7Y2EJF9-F1
#
_cell.length_a   1.000
_cell.length_b   1.000
_cell.length_c   1.000
_cell.angle_alpha   90.00
_cell.angle_beta   90.00
_cell.angle_gamma   90.00
#
_symmetry.space_group_name_H-M   'P 1'
#
loop_
_entity.id
_entity.type
_entity.pdbx_description
1 polymer ?
#
loop_
_entity_poly.entity_id
_entity_poly.type
_entity_poly.pdbx_seq_one_letter_code
_entity_poly.pdbx_strand_id
1 'polypeptide(L)' 'TGETASPEEAQEMHEYIRKTIAEAYSEETAEKVSILYGGSVKPGNASEIFGKPDVDGGLIGGASLKATDFIAIVNAF' A
#
# COMPACT_ATOMS: atom_id res chain seq x y z
N THR A 1 1.17 6.50 -15.91
CA THR A 1 1.39 5.28 -16.71
C THR A 1 0.13 4.43 -16.81
N GLY A 2 -0.79 4.45 -15.84
CA GLY A 2 -2.00 3.62 -15.88
C GLY A 2 -1.74 2.14 -15.55
N GLU A 3 -0.47 1.79 -15.39
CA GLU A 3 -0.02 0.47 -15.01
C GLU A 3 -0.05 0.32 -13.49
N THR A 4 -0.45 -0.87 -13.06
CA THR A 4 -0.52 -1.24 -11.65
C THR A 4 0.66 -2.15 -11.38
N ALA A 5 1.53 -1.79 -10.43
CA ALA A 5 2.56 -2.72 -9.98
C ALA A 5 1.87 -3.97 -9.41
N SER A 6 2.44 -5.14 -9.69
CA SER A 6 1.96 -6.39 -9.09
C SER A 6 1.98 -6.29 -7.56
N PRO A 7 1.11 -7.04 -6.86
CA PRO A 7 1.17 -7.12 -5.41
C PRO A 7 2.56 -7.50 -4.89
N GLU A 8 3.31 -8.33 -5.63
CA GLU A 8 4.67 -8.76 -5.29
C GLU A 8 5.67 -7.61 -5.39
N GLU A 9 5.62 -6.80 -6.44
CA GLU A 9 6.47 -5.59 -6.58
C GLU A 9 6.14 -4.55 -5.50
N ALA A 10 4.86 -4.42 -5.12
CA ALA A 10 4.46 -3.55 -4.02
C ALA A 10 5.07 -4.01 -2.69
N GLN A 11 5.00 -5.32 -2.41
CA GLN A 11 5.59 -5.92 -1.23
C GLN A 11 7.12 -5.74 -1.18
N GLU A 12 7.81 -6.07 -2.28
CA GLU A 12 9.28 -5.96 -2.35
C GLU A 12 9.75 -4.53 -2.02
N MET A 13 9.08 -3.54 -2.60
CA MET A 13 9.43 -2.14 -2.37
C MET A 13 9.11 -1.68 -0.95
N HIS A 14 7.98 -2.10 -0.39
CA HIS A 14 7.59 -1.73 0.96
C HIS A 14 8.50 -2.37 2.02
N GLU A 15 8.86 -3.65 1.87
CA GLU A 15 9.83 -4.34 2.71
C GLU A 15 11.19 -3.62 2.67
N TYR A 16 11.65 -3.24 1.47
CA TYR A 16 12.90 -2.48 1.31
C TYR A 16 12.85 -1.13 2.03
N ILE A 17 11.73 -0.39 1.94
CA ILE A 17 11.54 0.88 2.65
C ILE A 17 11.56 0.66 4.16
N ARG A 18 10.84 -0.35 4.67
CA ARG A 18 10.79 -0.64 6.11
C ARG A 18 12.17 -0.99 6.64
N LYS A 19 12.91 -1.85 5.94
CA LYS A 19 14.31 -2.17 6.26
C LYS A 19 15.19 -0.92 6.29
N THR A 20 15.04 -0.02 5.31
CA THR A 20 15.79 1.25 5.27
C THR A 20 15.50 2.13 6.49
N ILE A 21 14.25 2.18 6.96
CA ILE A 21 13.88 2.89 8.19
C ILE A 21 14.49 2.22 9.42
N ALA A 22 14.46 0.89 9.48
CA ALA A 22 15.04 0.13 10.59
C ALA A 22 16.56 0.37 10.71
N GLU A 23 17.27 0.33 9.59
CA GLU A 23 18.71 0.59 9.51
C GLU A 23 19.07 2.04 9.90
N ALA A 24 18.23 3.02 9.53
CA ALA A 24 18.48 4.43 9.81
C ALA A 24 18.10 4.85 11.24
N TYR A 25 17.14 4.17 11.87
CA TYR A 25 16.57 4.58 13.16
C TYR A 25 16.51 3.44 14.18
N SER A 26 15.57 2.51 14.02
CA SER A 26 15.42 1.29 14.82
C SER A 26 14.28 0.42 14.27
N GLU A 27 14.29 -0.87 14.61
CA GLU A 27 13.17 -1.78 14.32
C GLU A 27 11.85 -1.25 14.91
N GLU A 28 11.86 -0.77 16.15
CA GLU A 28 10.67 -0.22 16.81
C GLU A 28 10.09 0.98 16.04
N THR A 29 10.95 1.85 15.50
CA THR A 29 10.52 2.96 14.64
C THR A 29 9.94 2.44 13.33
N ALA A 30 10.60 1.47 12.70
CA ALA A 30 10.18 0.92 11.41
C ALA A 30 8.81 0.23 11.47
N GLU A 31 8.50 -0.46 12.56
CA GLU A 31 7.19 -1.08 12.81
C GLU A 31 6.07 -0.06 13.03
N LYS A 32 6.39 1.15 13.51
CA LYS A 32 5.41 2.20 13.79
C LYS A 32 5.12 3.13 12.62
N VAL A 33 6.00 3.17 11.62
CA VAL A 33 5.81 4.02 10.43
C VAL A 33 4.90 3.29 9.44
N SER A 34 3.77 3.92 9.11
CA SER A 34 2.89 3.45 8.04
C SER A 34 3.49 3.73 6.66
N ILE A 35 3.59 2.69 5.83
CA ILE A 35 4.05 2.74 4.45
C ILE A 35 2.84 2.48 3.54
N LEU A 36 2.37 3.53 2.86
CA LEU A 36 1.17 3.48 2.03
C LEU A 36 1.51 3.22 0.56
N TYR A 37 0.76 2.33 -0.08
CA TYR A 37 0.91 2.08 -1.51
C TYR A 37 0.28 3.20 -2.32
N GLY A 38 1.09 3.93 -3.10
CA GLY A 38 0.68 5.07 -3.93
C GLY A 38 0.37 4.74 -5.39
N GLY A 39 0.38 3.46 -5.77
CA GLY A 39 0.07 3.02 -7.13
C GLY A 39 -1.43 3.00 -7.46
N SER A 40 -1.78 2.42 -8.60
CA SER A 40 -3.17 2.35 -9.08
C SER A 40 -4.01 1.32 -8.31
N VAL A 41 -4.59 1.74 -7.18
CA VAL A 41 -5.56 0.92 -6.44
C VAL A 41 -6.98 1.09 -7.00
N LYS A 42 -7.67 -0.03 -7.20
CA LYS A 42 -9.06 -0.15 -7.66
C LYS A 42 -9.76 -1.19 -6.78
N PRO A 43 -11.10 -1.21 -6.71
CA PRO A 43 -11.82 -2.24 -5.95
C PRO A 43 -11.40 -3.68 -6.29
N GLY A 44 -11.07 -3.95 -7.56
CA GLY A 44 -10.70 -5.29 -8.03
C GLY A 44 -9.28 -5.77 -7.67
N ASN A 45 -8.41 -4.91 -7.14
CA ASN A 45 -7.04 -5.31 -6.75
C ASN A 45 -6.67 -4.93 -5.30
N ALA A 46 -7.52 -4.15 -4.62
CA ALA A 46 -7.22 -3.62 -3.29
C ALA A 46 -6.91 -4.72 -2.28
N SER A 47 -7.72 -5.78 -2.22
CA SER A 47 -7.51 -6.88 -1.25
C SER A 47 -6.19 -7.61 -1.44
N GLU A 48 -5.73 -7.79 -2.68
CA GLU A 48 -4.46 -8.46 -2.95
C GLU A 48 -3.25 -7.59 -2.56
N ILE A 49 -3.36 -6.27 -2.81
CA ILE A 49 -2.33 -5.30 -2.46
C ILE A 49 -2.25 -5.10 -0.93
N PHE A 50 -3.40 -4.92 -0.29
CA PHE A 50 -3.49 -4.71 1.17
C PHE A 50 -3.25 -5.98 1.99
N GLY A 51 -3.36 -7.15 1.37
CA GLY A 51 -2.96 -8.41 2.00
C GLY A 51 -1.44 -8.62 2.10
N LYS A 52 -0.62 -7.67 1.60
CA LYS A 52 0.84 -7.77 1.66
C LYS A 52 1.37 -7.31 3.02
N PRO A 53 2.30 -8.07 3.65
CA PRO A 53 2.76 -7.81 5.01
C PRO A 53 3.22 -6.38 5.30
N ASP A 54 3.87 -5.72 4.34
CA ASP A 54 4.46 -4.40 4.53
C ASP A 54 3.63 -3.24 3.93
N VAL A 55 2.44 -3.53 3.41
CA VAL A 55 1.52 -2.53 2.86
C VAL A 55 0.51 -2.10 3.92
N ASP A 56 0.71 -0.91 4.48
CA ASP A 56 -0.11 -0.40 5.60
C ASP A 56 -1.35 0.39 5.15
N GLY A 57 -1.72 0.28 3.87
CA GLY A 57 -2.87 0.95 3.27
C GLY A 57 -2.56 1.58 1.92
N GLY A 58 -3.42 2.49 1.47
CA GLY A 58 -3.33 3.08 0.12
C GLY A 58 -3.49 4.60 0.08
N LEU A 59 -2.66 5.25 -0.74
CA LEU A 59 -2.82 6.66 -1.11
C LEU A 59 -3.62 6.73 -2.42
N ILE A 60 -4.93 6.82 -2.29
CA ILE A 60 -5.86 6.55 -3.40
C ILE A 60 -6.03 7.77 -4.32
N GLY A 61 -5.61 7.63 -5.57
CA GLY A 61 -5.80 8.62 -6.64
C GLY A 61 -7.22 8.63 -7.22
N GLY A 62 -7.37 8.42 -8.53
CA GLY A 62 -8.65 8.60 -9.23
C GLY A 62 -9.84 7.80 -8.70
N ALA A 63 -9.63 6.63 -8.08
CA ALA A 63 -10.69 5.85 -7.47
C ALA A 63 -11.31 6.52 -6.23
N SER A 64 -10.63 7.48 -5.60
CA SER A 64 -11.18 8.27 -4.49
C SER A 64 -12.29 9.24 -4.94
N LEU A 65 -12.34 9.58 -6.23
CA LEU A 65 -13.31 10.55 -6.77
C LEU A 65 -14.71 9.94 -6.96
N LYS A 66 -14.87 8.64 -6.74
CA LYS A 66 -16.15 7.92 -6.81
C LYS A 66 -16.41 7.26 -5.46
N ALA A 67 -17.45 7.69 -4.77
CA ALA A 67 -17.77 7.21 -3.42
C ALA A 67 -17.89 5.68 -3.34
N THR A 68 -18.53 5.06 -4.33
CA THR A 68 -18.69 3.60 -4.39
C THR A 68 -17.35 2.86 -4.50
N ASP A 69 -16.45 3.37 -5.33
CA ASP A 69 -15.15 2.76 -5.55
C ASP A 69 -14.27 2.96 -4.31
N PHE A 70 -14.28 4.16 -3.74
CA PHE A 70 -13.51 4.46 -2.54
C PHE A 70 -13.97 3.62 -1.34
N ILE A 71 -15.28 3.49 -1.09
CA ILE A 71 -15.81 2.64 -0.01
C ILE A 71 -15.43 1.18 -0.22
N ALA A 72 -15.47 0.69 -1.46
CA ALA A 72 -15.05 -0.68 -1.76
C ALA A 72 -13.55 -0.91 -1.48
N ILE A 73 -12.71 0.08 -1.75
CA ILE A 73 -11.27 0.02 -1.42
C ILE A 73 -11.06 0.08 0.10
N VAL A 74 -11.78 0.96 0.81
CA VAL A 74 -11.69 1.07 2.29
C VAL A 74 -12.07 -0.25 2.96
N ASN A 75 -13.11 -0.92 2.48
CA ASN A 75 -13.57 -2.21 3.03
C ASN A 75 -12.69 -3.42 2.62
N ALA A 76 -11.71 -3.21 1.75
CA ALA A 76 -10.76 -4.24 1.32
C ALA A 76 -9.48 -4.26 2.15
N PHE A 77 -9.28 -3.28 3.03
CA PHE A 77 -8.22 -3.22 4.04
C PHE A 77 -8.75 -3.78 5.36
#